data_AF-A0A5N6I8J3-F1
#
_entry.id   AF-A0A5N6I8J3-F1
#
_cell.length_a   1.000
_cell.length_b   1.000
_cell.length_c   1.000
_cell.angle_alpha   90.00
_cell.angle_beta   90.00
_cell.angle_gamma   90.00
#
_symmetry.space_group_name_H-M   'P 1'
#
loop_
_entity.id
_entity.type
_entity.pdbx_description
1 polymer ?
#
loop_
_entity_poly.entity_id
_entity_poly.type
_entity_poly.pdbx_seq_one_letter_code
_entity_poly.pdbx_strand_id
1 'polypeptide(L)'
;MNTLALEHLAHKQPSVDFVHEYPGKVQTDIVASFLQSPERFRSRLVFWRWLKGMLTLVLQAVLLPVFYVVAMPLAESGERRLYEATVDLSLQWQKQLQSTPRTGNVAAPGFYRTKHTFDIVMDDTVLQPYRALGMPERAWEHMVVFRSVLDKGSAKK
;
A
#
# COMPACT_ATOMS: atom_id res chain seq x y z
N MET A 1 -3.12 -0.12 5.60
CA MET A 1 -3.54 -1.14 6.59
C MET A 1 -2.96 -2.47 6.15
N ASN A 2 -2.54 -3.35 7.05
CA ASN A 2 -1.92 -4.62 6.63
C ASN A 2 -2.98 -5.58 6.05
N THR A 3 -2.65 -6.26 4.94
CA THR A 3 -3.43 -7.33 4.32
C THR A 3 -4.01 -8.32 5.33
N LEU A 4 -3.16 -8.84 6.23
CA LEU A 4 -3.58 -9.87 7.20
C LEU A 4 -4.58 -9.34 8.23
N ALA A 5 -4.49 -8.05 8.58
CA ALA A 5 -5.42 -7.41 9.50
C ALA A 5 -6.77 -7.11 8.83
N LEU A 6 -6.76 -6.78 7.54
CA LEU A 6 -7.99 -6.62 6.74
C LEU A 6 -8.70 -7.96 6.54
N GLU A 7 -7.95 -9.03 6.31
CA GLU A 7 -8.49 -10.39 6.22
C GLU A 7 -9.17 -10.82 7.54
N HIS A 8 -8.55 -10.52 8.69
CA HIS A 8 -9.17 -10.74 10.00
C HIS A 8 -10.48 -9.94 10.18
N LEU A 9 -10.53 -8.71 9.67
CA LEU A 9 -11.74 -7.90 9.71
C LEU A 9 -12.85 -8.45 8.81
N ALA A 10 -12.51 -8.89 7.60
CA ALA A 10 -13.48 -9.48 6.68
C ALA A 10 -14.16 -10.72 7.30
N HIS A 11 -13.41 -11.54 8.03
CA HIS A 11 -13.98 -12.66 8.77
C HIS A 11 -14.95 -12.23 9.88
N LYS A 12 -14.69 -11.11 10.56
CA LYS A 12 -15.55 -10.61 11.64
C LYS A 12 -16.78 -9.86 11.11
N GLN A 13 -16.69 -9.27 9.93
CA GLN A 13 -17.75 -8.47 9.31
C GLN A 13 -18.04 -8.98 7.89
N PRO A 14 -18.73 -10.12 7.73
CA PRO A 14 -19.00 -10.71 6.42
C PRO A 14 -19.97 -9.90 5.56
N SER A 15 -20.62 -8.88 6.11
CA SER A 15 -21.50 -7.97 5.37
C SER A 15 -20.75 -6.82 4.70
N VAL A 16 -19.44 -6.71 4.91
CA VAL A 16 -18.61 -5.61 4.38
C VAL A 16 -17.47 -6.23 3.59
N ASP A 17 -17.34 -5.80 2.34
CA ASP A 17 -16.21 -6.19 1.51
C ASP A 17 -15.01 -5.27 1.78
N PHE A 18 -13.87 -5.88 2.04
CA PHE A 18 -12.61 -5.22 2.28
C PHE A 18 -11.70 -5.38 1.07
N VAL A 19 -11.20 -4.27 0.57
CA VAL A 19 -10.32 -4.24 -0.60
C VAL A 19 -8.96 -3.68 -0.20
N HIS A 20 -7.90 -4.44 -0.47
CA HIS A 20 -6.53 -4.01 -0.34
C HIS A 20 -5.89 -3.87 -1.72
N GLU A 21 -5.88 -2.64 -2.22
CA GLU A 21 -5.38 -2.31 -3.54
C GLU A 21 -3.91 -1.87 -3.50
N TYR A 22 -3.13 -2.31 -4.48
CA TYR A 22 -1.86 -1.68 -4.84
C TYR A 22 -2.07 -0.70 -6.00
N PRO A 23 -2.01 0.63 -5.76
CA PRO A 23 -2.34 1.65 -6.76
C PRO A 23 -1.27 1.82 -7.86
N GLY A 24 -0.21 1.00 -7.83
CA GLY A 24 0.89 1.11 -8.76
C GLY A 24 1.86 2.24 -8.39
N LYS A 25 2.61 2.70 -9.39
CA LYS A 25 3.50 3.87 -9.25
C LYS A 25 2.65 5.11 -9.49
N VAL A 26 2.47 5.95 -8.47
CA VAL A 26 1.66 7.16 -8.54
C VAL A 26 2.53 8.40 -8.37
N GLN A 27 2.26 9.41 -9.19
CA GLN A 27 2.89 10.73 -9.16
C GLN A 27 2.47 11.50 -7.90
N THR A 28 3.10 11.18 -6.78
CA THR A 28 2.89 11.87 -5.50
C THR A 28 4.13 12.66 -5.11
N ASP A 29 3.93 13.66 -4.26
CA ASP A 29 5.03 14.46 -3.71
C ASP A 29 5.95 13.66 -2.78
N ILE A 30 5.64 12.40 -2.47
CA ILE A 30 6.47 11.53 -1.62
C ILE A 30 7.85 11.33 -2.25
N VAL A 31 7.91 11.10 -3.56
CA VAL A 31 9.19 10.87 -4.26
C VAL A 31 10.02 12.15 -4.31
N ALA A 32 9.37 13.28 -4.62
CA ALA A 32 10.02 14.60 -4.58
C ALA A 32 10.54 14.94 -3.18
N SER A 33 9.71 14.76 -2.15
CA SER A 33 10.05 15.03 -0.75
C SER A 33 11.17 14.11 -0.23
N PHE A 34 11.14 12.84 -0.61
CA PHE A 34 12.19 11.87 -0.26
C PHE A 34 13.55 12.27 -0.85
N LEU A 35 13.56 12.77 -2.08
CA LEU A 35 14.77 13.22 -2.74
C LEU A 35 15.26 14.58 -2.18
N GLN A 36 14.36 15.41 -1.67
CA GLN A 36 14.67 16.75 -1.13
C GLN A 36 15.08 16.75 0.36
N SER A 37 14.92 15.64 1.08
CA SER A 37 15.27 15.49 2.50
C SER A 37 16.74 15.89 2.79
N PRO A 38 17.01 17.04 3.45
CA PRO A 38 18.35 17.56 3.70
C PRO A 38 19.16 16.74 4.72
N GLU A 39 18.50 15.88 5.51
CA GLU A 39 19.10 15.24 6.67
C GLU A 39 20.13 14.14 6.34
N ARG A 40 20.19 13.67 5.08
CA ARG A 40 21.13 12.61 4.67
C ARG A 40 22.58 13.09 4.53
N PHE A 41 22.83 14.41 4.59
CA PHE A 41 24.13 14.97 4.25
C PHE A 41 24.63 15.99 5.28
N ARG A 42 24.74 15.58 6.55
CA ARG A 42 25.52 16.30 7.57
C ARG A 42 27.04 16.12 7.32
N SER A 43 27.56 16.64 6.21
CA SER A 43 29.01 16.79 6.03
C SER A 43 29.49 18.09 6.66
N ARG A 44 30.53 18.02 7.50
CA ARG A 44 31.11 19.17 8.21
C ARG A 44 31.87 20.14 7.28
N LEU A 45 32.28 19.68 6.10
CA LEU A 45 32.97 20.50 5.09
C LEU A 45 31.99 21.14 4.10
N VAL A 46 32.04 22.47 4.00
CA VAL A 46 31.16 23.30 3.17
C VAL A 46 31.24 22.96 1.67
N PHE A 47 32.46 22.72 1.16
CA PHE A 47 32.68 22.35 -0.24
C PHE A 47 32.02 21.01 -0.60
N TRP A 48 32.16 20.00 0.25
CA TRP A 48 31.52 18.69 0.07
C TRP A 48 30.00 18.76 0.14
N ARG A 49 29.45 19.68 0.94
CA ARG A 49 28.01 19.94 1.00
C ARG A 49 27.49 20.54 -0.32
N TRP A 50 28.23 21.48 -0.90
CA TRP A 50 27.86 22.10 -2.17
C TRP A 50 27.97 21.12 -3.35
N LEU A 51 29.06 20.35 -3.43
CA LEU A 51 29.26 19.35 -4.49
C LEU A 51 28.19 18.25 -4.46
N LYS A 52 27.87 17.73 -3.27
CA LYS A 52 26.79 16.74 -3.11
C LYS A 52 25.43 17.32 -3.44
N GLY A 53 25.16 18.57 -3.04
CA GLY A 53 23.94 19.29 -3.39
C GLY A 53 23.73 19.42 -4.90
N MET A 54 24.76 19.83 -5.63
CA MET A 54 24.74 19.90 -7.10
C MET A 54 24.54 18.53 -7.74
N LEU A 55 25.24 17.50 -7.26
CA LEU A 55 25.05 16.14 -7.76
C LEU A 55 23.62 15.63 -7.52
N THR A 56 23.04 15.89 -6.34
CA THR A 56 21.65 15.53 -6.06
C THR A 56 20.65 16.28 -6.92
N LEU A 57 20.88 17.56 -7.23
CA LEU A 57 20.02 18.32 -8.13
C LEU A 57 20.04 17.74 -9.55
N VAL A 58 21.21 17.39 -10.06
CA VAL A 58 21.34 16.73 -11.38
C VAL A 58 20.65 15.37 -11.37
N LEU A 59 20.87 14.57 -10.32
CA LEU A 59 20.24 13.27 -10.18
C LEU A 59 18.71 13.39 -10.09
N GLN A 60 18.19 14.38 -9.36
CA GLN A 60 16.75 14.67 -9.30
C GLN A 60 16.20 15.09 -10.67
N ALA A 61 16.89 15.99 -11.37
CA ALA A 61 16.49 16.47 -12.68
C ALA A 61 16.41 15.35 -13.73
N VAL A 62 17.14 14.24 -13.53
CA VAL A 62 17.07 13.06 -14.40
C VAL A 62 16.07 12.02 -13.87
N LEU A 63 16.11 11.69 -12.58
CA LEU A 63 15.29 10.61 -12.01
C LEU A 63 13.81 10.97 -11.95
N LEU A 64 13.47 12.22 -11.63
CA LEU A 64 12.08 12.65 -11.56
C LEU A 64 11.37 12.50 -12.91
N PRO A 65 11.83 13.09 -14.03
CA PRO A 65 11.11 12.95 -15.30
C PRO A 65 10.98 11.50 -15.75
N VAL A 66 12.01 10.66 -15.53
CA VAL A 66 11.91 9.21 -15.80
C VAL A 66 10.81 8.56 -14.96
N PHE A 67 10.72 8.92 -13.67
CA PHE A 67 9.65 8.46 -12.80
C PHE A 67 8.27 8.93 -13.28
N TYR A 68 8.12 10.22 -13.64
CA TYR A 68 6.85 10.79 -14.12
C TYR A 68 6.35 10.12 -15.41
N VAL A 69 7.23 9.64 -16.30
CA VAL A 69 6.83 8.91 -17.52
C VAL A 69 6.23 7.55 -17.20
N VAL A 70 6.71 6.87 -16.15
CA VAL A 70 6.27 5.51 -15.79
C VAL A 70 5.18 5.52 -14.72
N ALA A 71 5.07 6.60 -13.96
CA ALA A 71 4.09 6.75 -12.89
C ALA A 71 2.76 7.31 -13.42
N MET A 72 1.66 6.80 -12.89
CA MET A 72 0.31 7.27 -13.17
C MET A 72 0.05 8.62 -12.49
N PRO A 73 -0.65 9.56 -13.15
CA PRO A 73 -1.11 10.79 -12.52
C PRO A 73 -1.95 10.52 -11.26
N LEU A 74 -1.79 11.36 -10.24
CA LEU A 74 -2.55 11.22 -8.98
C LEU A 74 -4.06 11.30 -9.19
N ALA A 75 -4.52 12.19 -10.08
CA ALA A 75 -5.94 12.34 -10.40
C ALA A 75 -6.53 11.05 -10.97
N GLU A 76 -5.85 10.43 -11.94
CA GLU A 76 -6.30 9.17 -12.54
C GLU A 76 -6.33 8.02 -11.51
N SER A 77 -5.33 7.93 -10.64
CA SER A 77 -5.32 6.94 -9.56
C SER A 77 -6.48 7.17 -8.58
N GLY A 78 -6.81 8.43 -8.28
CA GLY A 78 -7.94 8.79 -7.42
C GLY A 78 -9.30 8.47 -8.05
N GLU A 79 -9.47 8.75 -9.34
CA GLU A 79 -10.70 8.42 -10.10
C GLU A 79 -10.94 6.91 -10.14
N ARG A 80 -9.89 6.12 -10.40
CA ARG A 80 -9.96 4.65 -10.35
C ARG A 80 -10.38 4.15 -8.97
N ARG A 81 -9.83 4.76 -7.91
CA ARG A 81 -10.19 4.40 -6.53
C ARG A 81 -11.64 4.75 -6.22
N LEU A 82 -12.12 5.90 -6.70
CA LEU A 82 -13.51 6.32 -6.55
C LEU A 82 -14.45 5.34 -7.28
N TYR A 83 -14.08 4.93 -8.49
CA TYR A 83 -14.82 3.94 -9.27
C TYR A 83 -14.94 2.61 -8.52
N GLU A 84 -13.84 2.09 -7.98
CA GLU A 84 -13.85 0.85 -7.18
C GLU A 84 -14.72 0.97 -5.93
N ALA A 85 -14.76 2.15 -5.29
CA ALA A 85 -15.56 2.38 -4.10
C ALA A 85 -17.06 2.58 -4.38
N THR A 86 -17.45 2.88 -5.62
CA THR A 86 -18.84 3.21 -5.99
C THR A 86 -19.53 2.11 -6.78
N VAL A 87 -18.77 1.24 -7.44
CA VAL A 87 -19.30 0.13 -8.24
C VAL A 87 -19.20 -1.17 -7.44
N ASP A 88 -20.26 -1.97 -7.46
CA ASP A 88 -20.24 -3.32 -6.89
C ASP A 88 -19.44 -4.27 -7.79
N LEU A 89 -18.15 -4.40 -7.47
CA LEU A 89 -17.20 -5.29 -8.16
C LEU A 89 -17.09 -6.66 -7.49
N SER A 90 -17.78 -6.89 -6.37
CA SER A 90 -17.70 -8.14 -5.58
C SER A 90 -17.99 -9.38 -6.42
N LEU A 91 -19.02 -9.32 -7.27
CA LEU A 91 -19.43 -10.39 -8.17
C LEU A 91 -18.39 -10.67 -9.26
N GLN A 92 -17.79 -9.62 -9.83
CA GLN A 92 -16.73 -9.76 -10.83
C GLN A 92 -15.51 -10.43 -10.20
N TRP A 93 -15.15 -10.00 -8.99
CA TRP A 93 -14.03 -10.56 -8.26
C TRP A 93 -14.24 -12.01 -7.86
N GLN A 94 -15.43 -12.37 -7.40
CA GLN A 94 -15.78 -13.76 -7.12
C GLN A 94 -15.66 -14.65 -8.36
N LYS A 95 -16.12 -14.17 -9.52
CA LYS A 95 -15.96 -14.90 -10.79
C LYS A 95 -14.49 -15.08 -11.16
N GLN A 96 -13.66 -14.06 -10.97
CA GLN A 96 -12.22 -14.13 -11.26
C GLN A 96 -11.48 -15.12 -10.34
N LEU A 97 -11.88 -15.20 -9.07
CA LEU A 97 -11.37 -16.19 -8.11
C LEU A 97 -11.76 -17.64 -8.46
N GLN A 98 -12.90 -17.83 -9.11
CA GLN A 98 -13.41 -19.16 -9.49
C GLN A 98 -12.85 -19.65 -10.83
N SER A 99 -12.41 -18.75 -11.72
CA SER A 99 -12.09 -19.09 -13.12
C SER A 99 -10.63 -19.46 -13.39
N THR A 100 -9.70 -19.24 -12.46
CA THR A 100 -8.25 -19.44 -12.68
C THR A 100 -7.67 -20.59 -11.83
N PRO A 101 -6.68 -21.36 -12.35
CA PRO A 101 -6.03 -22.44 -11.59
C PRO A 101 -5.35 -21.85 -10.35
N ARG A 102 -5.89 -22.21 -9.18
CA ARG A 102 -5.51 -21.64 -7.89
C ARG A 102 -4.12 -22.14 -7.47
N THR A 103 -3.17 -21.23 -7.31
CA THR A 103 -1.90 -21.51 -6.63
C THR A 103 -2.00 -20.98 -5.20
N GLY A 104 -2.46 -21.84 -4.29
CA GLY A 104 -2.61 -21.52 -2.85
C GLY A 104 -4.05 -21.19 -2.42
N ASN A 105 -4.22 -21.00 -1.11
CA ASN A 105 -5.51 -20.69 -0.49
C ASN A 105 -5.76 -19.18 -0.55
N VAL A 106 -6.30 -18.69 -1.66
CA VAL A 106 -6.70 -17.28 -1.77
C VAL A 106 -7.71 -16.96 -0.67
N ALA A 107 -7.47 -15.84 0.01
CA ALA A 107 -8.13 -15.36 1.22
C ALA A 107 -9.67 -15.40 1.21
N ALA A 108 -10.22 -15.25 2.41
CA ALA A 108 -11.63 -15.41 2.74
C ALA A 108 -12.62 -14.57 1.90
N PRO A 109 -13.88 -15.04 1.76
CA PRO A 109 -14.96 -14.23 1.18
C PRO A 109 -15.05 -12.86 1.87
N GLY A 110 -15.25 -11.80 1.08
CA GLY A 110 -15.30 -10.43 1.58
C GLY A 110 -13.93 -9.77 1.76
N PHE A 111 -12.83 -10.42 1.37
CA PHE A 111 -11.52 -9.78 1.28
C PHE A 111 -10.89 -9.95 -0.10
N TYR A 112 -10.50 -8.84 -0.73
CA TYR A 112 -9.95 -8.80 -2.07
C TYR A 112 -8.62 -8.05 -2.09
N ARG A 113 -7.59 -8.65 -2.69
CA ARG A 113 -6.34 -7.94 -3.01
C ARG A 113 -6.35 -7.60 -4.48
N THR A 114 -6.25 -6.33 -4.82
CA THR A 114 -6.35 -5.87 -6.21
C THR A 114 -5.07 -5.16 -6.65
N LYS A 115 -4.77 -5.26 -7.94
CA LYS A 115 -3.78 -4.40 -8.61
C LYS A 115 -4.48 -3.11 -9.06
N HIS A 116 -3.68 -2.12 -9.45
CA HIS A 116 -4.14 -0.89 -10.13
C HIS A 116 -4.96 -1.09 -11.43
N THR A 117 -5.04 -2.32 -11.93
CA THR A 117 -5.88 -2.74 -13.08
C THR A 117 -7.23 -3.32 -12.66
N PHE A 118 -7.55 -3.31 -11.35
CA PHE A 118 -8.72 -3.97 -10.73
C PHE A 118 -8.69 -5.51 -10.75
N ASP A 119 -7.61 -6.10 -11.28
CA ASP A 119 -7.41 -7.55 -11.24
C ASP A 119 -7.05 -8.02 -9.83
N ILE A 120 -7.62 -9.16 -9.44
CA ILE A 120 -7.25 -9.80 -8.19
C ILE A 120 -5.85 -10.38 -8.25
N VAL A 121 -5.11 -10.17 -7.18
CA VAL A 121 -3.81 -10.82 -6.94
C VAL A 121 -4.05 -12.27 -6.49
N MET A 122 -3.86 -13.21 -7.42
CA MET A 122 -3.99 -14.66 -7.17
C MET A 122 -2.78 -15.28 -6.50
N ASP A 123 -1.60 -14.67 -6.64
CA ASP A 123 -0.37 -15.19 -6.05
C ASP A 123 -0.42 -15.10 -4.53
N ASP A 124 -0.52 -16.25 -3.90
CA ASP A 124 -0.68 -16.37 -2.46
C ASP A 124 0.55 -16.96 -1.76
N THR A 125 1.62 -17.20 -2.50
CA THR A 125 2.86 -17.83 -2.02
C THR A 125 3.44 -17.15 -0.78
N VAL A 126 3.38 -15.82 -0.74
CA VAL A 126 3.91 -15.03 0.37
C VAL A 126 3.02 -15.10 1.60
N LEU A 127 1.69 -15.12 1.46
CA LEU A 127 0.77 -14.99 2.61
C LEU A 127 0.36 -16.33 3.21
N GLN A 128 0.34 -17.39 2.40
CA GLN A 128 -0.07 -18.72 2.83
C GLN A 128 0.67 -19.20 4.10
N PRO A 129 2.01 -19.06 4.24
CA PRO A 129 2.71 -19.45 5.45
C PRO A 129 2.27 -18.65 6.68
N TYR A 130 1.98 -17.35 6.52
CA TYR A 130 1.53 -16.50 7.63
C TYR A 130 0.12 -16.87 8.09
N ARG A 131 -0.77 -17.25 7.16
CA ARG A 131 -2.11 -17.74 7.51
C ARG A 131 -2.05 -19.06 8.27
N ALA A 132 -1.19 -19.97 7.82
CA ALA A 132 -0.97 -21.26 8.51
C ALA A 132 -0.47 -21.07 9.96
N LEU A 133 0.24 -19.96 10.23
CA LEU A 133 0.74 -19.60 11.56
C LEU A 133 -0.25 -18.77 12.40
N GLY A 134 -1.49 -18.53 11.94
CA GLY A 134 -2.46 -17.71 12.67
C GLY A 134 -2.10 -16.22 12.76
N MET A 135 -1.25 -15.72 11.86
CA MET A 135 -0.78 -14.33 11.89
C MET A 135 -1.86 -13.26 11.62
N PRO A 136 -3.01 -13.51 10.96
CA PRO A 136 -4.09 -12.51 10.86
C PRO A 136 -4.54 -11.95 12.20
N GLU A 137 -4.76 -12.82 13.19
CA GLU A 137 -5.20 -12.41 14.52
C GLU A 137 -4.12 -11.60 15.24
N ARG A 138 -2.88 -12.09 15.20
CA ARG A 138 -1.72 -11.40 15.80
C ARG A 138 -1.46 -10.04 15.16
N ALA A 139 -1.60 -9.94 13.83
CA ALA A 139 -1.48 -8.67 13.11
C ALA A 139 -2.54 -7.67 13.56
N TRP A 140 -3.76 -8.14 13.85
CA TRP A 140 -4.84 -7.32 14.41
C TRP A 140 -4.52 -6.85 15.83
N GLU A 141 -4.06 -7.75 16.71
CA GLU A 141 -3.67 -7.40 18.09
C GLU A 141 -2.63 -6.28 18.13
N HIS A 142 -1.60 -6.37 17.28
CA HIS A 142 -0.59 -5.32 17.17
C HIS A 142 -1.18 -3.97 16.74
N MET A 143 -2.23 -3.95 15.91
CA MET A 143 -2.91 -2.72 15.53
C MET A 143 -3.77 -2.14 16.67
N VAL A 144 -4.41 -3.00 17.47
CA VAL A 144 -5.19 -2.55 18.65
C VAL A 144 -4.28 -1.88 19.68
N VAL A 145 -3.04 -2.36 19.84
CA VAL A 145 -2.04 -1.71 20.71
C VAL A 145 -1.79 -0.27 20.28
N PHE A 146 -1.65 0.01 18.98
CA PHE A 146 -1.49 1.39 18.50
C PHE A 146 -2.68 2.28 18.87
N ARG A 147 -3.91 1.77 18.77
CA ARG A 147 -5.12 2.51 19.18
C ARG A 147 -5.06 2.89 20.66
N SER A 148 -4.69 1.93 21.52
CA SER A 148 -4.56 2.19 22.96
C SER A 148 -3.49 3.24 23.31
N VAL A 149 -2.41 3.31 22.52
CA VAL A 149 -1.35 4.32 22.68
C VAL A 149 -1.82 5.69 22.22
N LEU A 150 -2.54 5.76 21.10
CA LEU A 150 -3.13 7.00 20.60
C LEU A 150 -4.18 7.58 21.57
N ASP A 151 -5.05 6.73 22.12
CA ASP A 151 -6.07 7.15 23.08
C ASP A 151 -5.45 7.65 24.40
N LYS A 152 -4.39 7.00 24.89
CA LYS A 152 -3.63 7.45 26.06
C LYS A 152 -2.85 8.75 25.82
N GLY A 153 -2.38 8.99 24.59
CA GLY A 153 -1.72 10.24 24.20
C GLY A 153 -2.69 11.42 24.08
N SER A 154 -3.93 11.14 23.66
CA SER A 154 -5.03 12.11 23.57
C SER A 154 -5.51 12.61 24.94
N ALA A 155 -5.59 11.71 25.93
CA ALA A 155 -6.03 12.04 27.29
C ALA A 155 -5.06 12.90 28.12
N LYS A 156 -3.89 13.27 27.55
CA LYS A 156 -2.86 14.10 28.21
C LYS A 156 -2.82 15.55 27.71
N LYS A 157 -3.84 16.00 26.97
CA LYS A 157 -4.02 17.42 26.59
C LYS A 157 -5.19 18.05 27.34
#